data_AF-A0A2N7BHL8-F1
#
_entry.id   AF-A0A2N7BHL8-F1
#
_cell.length_a   1.000
_cell.length_b   1.000
_cell.length_c   1.000
_cell.angle_alpha   90.00
_cell.angle_beta   90.00
_cell.angle_gamma   90.00
#
_symmetry.space_group_name_H-M   'P 1'
#
loop_
_entity.id
_entity.type
_entity.pdbx_description
1 polymer ?
#
loop_
_entity_poly.entity_id
_entity_poly.type
_entity_poly.pdbx_seq_one_letter_code
_entity_poly.pdbx_strand_id
1 'polypeptide(L)'
;MLQIHYSMILIIIIFFISILVIGSFTLRKSFVLLQEKLNFTLEYREQFVIFTNNFYKKYDSFERRGEIDHERYVWLTKNANKMQGMLGQTGLMEYIGPFRQYKISNYNIVLNTIPKFRDSTITDFDVNSVDDCLLRYIGIVEQLTKENFKQLKNPFIWLKQGFKEFFSLPIYIFNWFGIIPDSTVGKIKSNLIFNTLTGIGGLVTFVSGLVTIIQGKEQTLGFFKKLFY
;
A
#
# COMPACT_ATOMS: atom_id res chain seq x y z
N MET A 1 -28.70 15.70 37.12
CA MET A 1 -27.22 15.85 37.10
C MET A 1 -26.50 14.52 36.90
N LEU A 2 -26.76 13.50 37.73
CA LEU A 2 -26.17 12.15 37.61
C LEU A 2 -26.32 11.52 36.20
N GLN A 3 -27.52 11.51 35.62
CA GLN A 3 -27.81 10.91 34.30
C GLN A 3 -27.01 11.51 33.11
N ILE A 4 -26.65 12.80 33.20
CA ILE A 4 -25.87 13.51 32.17
C ILE A 4 -24.40 13.05 32.20
N HIS A 5 -23.83 12.84 33.39
CA HIS A 5 -22.46 12.35 33.54
C HIS A 5 -22.29 10.90 33.05
N TYR A 6 -23.27 10.03 33.27
CA TYR A 6 -23.26 8.67 32.71
C TYR A 6 -23.21 8.65 31.19
N SER A 7 -24.06 9.49 30.59
CA SER A 7 -24.13 9.62 29.14
C SER A 7 -22.79 10.07 28.55
N MET A 8 -22.11 11.01 29.22
CA MET A 8 -20.78 11.50 28.83
C MET A 8 -19.70 10.40 28.88
N ILE A 9 -19.62 9.62 29.96
CA ILE A 9 -18.61 8.55 30.09
C ILE A 9 -18.83 7.46 29.03
N LEU A 10 -20.09 7.07 28.80
CA LEU A 10 -20.43 6.10 27.76
C LEU A 10 -20.01 6.60 26.37
N ILE A 11 -20.28 7.87 26.05
CA ILE A 11 -19.88 8.50 24.78
C ILE A 11 -18.35 8.46 24.62
N ILE A 12 -17.59 8.76 25.67
CA ILE A 12 -16.13 8.72 25.64
C ILE A 12 -15.62 7.29 25.37
N ILE A 13 -16.19 6.29 26.05
CA ILE A 13 -15.83 4.88 25.83
C ILE A 13 -16.14 4.46 24.39
N ILE A 14 -17.34 4.77 23.90
CA ILE A 14 -17.76 4.47 22.52
C ILE A 14 -16.83 5.17 21.52
N PHE A 15 -16.42 6.41 21.78
CA PHE A 15 -15.48 7.14 20.96
C PHE A 15 -14.12 6.43 20.86
N PHE A 16 -13.53 5.99 21.97
CA PHE A 16 -12.25 5.26 21.90
C PHE A 16 -12.38 3.89 21.21
N ILE A 17 -13.51 3.20 21.42
CA ILE A 17 -13.79 1.94 20.73
C ILE A 17 -13.90 2.18 19.22
N SER A 18 -14.59 3.24 18.79
CA SER A 18 -14.73 3.55 17.35
C SER A 18 -13.37 3.88 16.72
N ILE A 19 -12.53 4.65 17.40
CA ILE A 19 -11.15 4.94 16.97
C ILE A 19 -10.34 3.64 16.80
N LEU A 20 -10.39 2.73 17.77
CA LEU A 20 -9.70 1.44 17.68
C LEU A 20 -10.19 0.59 16.49
N VAL A 21 -11.52 0.52 16.29
CA VAL A 21 -12.12 -0.23 15.19
C VAL A 21 -11.72 0.36 13.84
N ILE A 22 -11.79 1.68 13.68
CA ILE A 22 -11.37 2.40 12.46
C ILE A 22 -9.90 2.12 12.15
N GLY A 23 -9.03 2.20 13.16
CA GLY A 23 -7.61 1.93 13.01
C GLY A 23 -7.32 0.49 12.60
N SER A 24 -7.97 -0.48 13.25
CA SER A 24 -7.83 -1.91 12.92
C SER A 24 -8.30 -2.20 11.49
N PHE A 25 -9.47 -1.67 11.11
CA PHE A 25 -10.02 -1.83 9.76
C PHE A 25 -9.09 -1.25 8.69
N THR A 26 -8.54 -0.05 8.93
CA THR A 26 -7.62 0.61 8.00
C THR A 26 -6.34 -0.20 7.76
N LEU A 27 -5.75 -0.74 8.84
CA LEU A 27 -4.57 -1.60 8.72
C LEU A 27 -4.90 -2.90 7.98
N ARG A 28 -6.06 -3.52 8.25
CA ARG A 28 -6.50 -4.75 7.56
C ARG A 28 -6.66 -4.51 6.06
N LYS A 29 -7.31 -3.41 5.66
CA LYS A 29 -7.43 -3.03 4.26
C LYS A 29 -6.05 -2.85 3.61
N SER A 30 -5.13 -2.16 4.29
CA SER A 30 -3.75 -1.97 3.81
C SER A 30 -3.03 -3.32 3.62
N PHE A 31 -3.18 -4.25 4.56
CA PHE A 31 -2.59 -5.58 4.47
C PHE A 31 -3.15 -6.40 3.30
N VAL A 32 -4.47 -6.41 3.10
CA VAL A 32 -5.10 -7.10 1.95
C VAL A 32 -4.59 -6.54 0.63
N LEU A 33 -4.51 -5.21 0.50
CA LEU A 33 -3.98 -4.57 -0.70
C LEU A 33 -2.51 -4.92 -0.98
N LEU A 34 -1.67 -5.07 0.05
CA LEU A 34 -0.28 -5.52 -0.11
C LEU A 34 -0.22 -6.99 -0.58
N GLN A 35 -1.07 -7.86 -0.03
CA GLN A 35 -1.17 -9.26 -0.46
C GLN A 35 -1.64 -9.37 -1.91
N GLU A 36 -2.63 -8.59 -2.33
CA GLU A 36 -3.08 -8.54 -3.73
C GLU A 36 -1.96 -8.10 -4.67
N LYS A 37 -1.18 -7.08 -4.29
CA LYS A 37 -0.01 -6.64 -5.06
C LYS A 37 1.06 -7.72 -5.16
N LEU A 38 1.36 -8.39 -4.04
CA LEU A 38 2.35 -9.47 -4.01
C LEU A 38 1.94 -10.61 -4.92
N ASN A 39 0.72 -11.12 -4.76
CA ASN A 39 0.18 -12.22 -5.55
C ASN A 39 0.18 -11.88 -7.04
N PHE A 40 -0.29 -10.70 -7.42
CA PHE A 40 -0.29 -10.27 -8.82
C PHE A 40 1.14 -10.16 -9.39
N THR A 41 2.09 -9.65 -8.60
CA THR A 41 3.49 -9.53 -9.06
C THR A 41 4.14 -10.90 -9.23
N LEU A 42 3.88 -11.83 -8.31
CA LEU A 42 4.36 -13.21 -8.40
C LEU A 42 3.80 -13.91 -9.64
N GLU A 43 2.49 -13.79 -9.88
CA GLU A 43 1.85 -14.32 -11.08
C GLU A 43 2.43 -13.69 -12.35
N TYR A 44 2.61 -12.37 -12.38
CA TYR A 44 3.19 -11.69 -13.54
C TYR A 44 4.62 -12.16 -13.82
N ARG A 45 5.44 -12.28 -12.78
CA ARG A 45 6.81 -12.79 -12.91
C ARG A 45 6.83 -14.24 -13.39
N GLU A 46 5.98 -15.10 -12.85
CA GLU A 46 5.88 -16.49 -13.29
C GLU A 46 5.51 -16.56 -14.79
N GLN A 47 4.49 -15.82 -15.20
CA GLN A 47 4.07 -15.72 -16.61
C GLN A 47 5.23 -15.23 -17.49
N PHE A 48 5.97 -14.22 -17.02
CA PHE A 48 7.12 -13.67 -17.73
C PHE A 48 8.24 -14.69 -17.88
N VAL A 49 8.64 -15.35 -16.79
CA VAL A 49 9.72 -16.34 -16.78
C VAL A 49 9.37 -17.56 -17.65
N ILE A 50 8.14 -18.05 -17.60
CA ILE A 50 7.71 -19.16 -18.46
C ILE A 50 7.75 -18.73 -19.93
N PHE A 51 7.23 -17.53 -20.24
CA PHE A 51 7.26 -16.97 -21.58
C PHE A 51 8.68 -16.83 -22.12
N THR A 52 9.60 -16.23 -21.36
CA THR A 52 10.98 -16.03 -21.80
C THR A 52 11.73 -17.34 -21.95
N ASN A 53 11.58 -18.29 -21.02
CA ASN A 53 12.19 -19.61 -21.12
C ASN A 53 11.71 -20.36 -22.37
N ASN A 54 10.41 -20.29 -22.69
CA ASN A 54 9.86 -20.93 -23.89
C ASN A 54 10.36 -20.26 -25.17
N PHE A 55 10.45 -18.93 -25.17
CA PHE A 55 11.02 -18.17 -26.28
C PHE A 55 12.48 -18.58 -26.54
N TYR A 56 13.30 -18.64 -25.48
CA TYR A 56 14.72 -18.97 -25.61
C TYR A 56 15.01 -20.44 -25.91
N LYS A 57 14.14 -21.38 -25.51
CA LYS A 57 14.28 -22.81 -25.85
C LYS A 57 14.30 -23.09 -27.34
N LYS A 58 13.59 -22.28 -28.13
CA LYS A 58 13.46 -22.42 -29.59
C LYS A 58 14.08 -21.22 -30.31
N TYR A 59 15.08 -20.59 -29.70
CA TYR A 59 15.68 -19.38 -30.23
C TYR A 59 16.64 -19.70 -31.36
N ASP A 60 16.35 -19.15 -32.53
CA ASP A 60 17.26 -19.14 -33.66
C ASP A 60 18.18 -17.90 -33.54
N SER A 61 19.49 -18.14 -33.45
CA SER A 61 20.50 -17.08 -33.30
C SER A 61 20.73 -16.29 -34.59
N PHE A 62 20.45 -16.86 -35.76
CA PHE A 62 20.53 -16.18 -37.06
C PHE A 62 19.33 -15.24 -37.26
N GLU A 63 18.12 -15.70 -36.93
CA GLU A 63 16.90 -14.89 -37.08
C GLU A 63 16.61 -14.00 -35.85
N ARG A 64 17.36 -14.18 -34.76
CA ARG A 64 17.13 -13.55 -33.45
C ARG A 64 15.69 -13.68 -32.99
N ARG A 65 15.12 -14.86 -33.18
CA ARG A 65 13.70 -15.10 -32.99
C ARG A 65 13.47 -16.45 -32.32
N GLY A 66 12.68 -16.42 -31.26
CA GLY A 66 12.11 -17.60 -30.62
C GLY A 66 10.64 -17.77 -30.99
N GLU A 67 10.08 -18.91 -30.60
CA GLU A 67 8.64 -19.13 -30.69
C GLU A 67 7.92 -18.25 -29.66
N ILE A 68 6.95 -17.47 -30.14
CA ILE A 68 6.14 -16.60 -29.28
C ILE A 68 4.93 -17.40 -28.82
N ASP A 69 4.88 -17.71 -27.52
CA ASP A 69 3.65 -18.14 -26.87
C ASP A 69 2.65 -16.98 -26.88
N HIS A 70 1.72 -17.02 -27.83
CA HIS A 70 0.78 -15.94 -28.08
C HIS A 70 -0.14 -15.67 -26.90
N GLU A 71 -0.58 -16.71 -26.19
CA GLU A 71 -1.48 -16.55 -25.04
C GLU A 71 -0.78 -15.78 -23.92
N ARG A 72 0.43 -16.20 -23.56
CA ARG A 72 1.22 -15.51 -22.52
C ARG A 72 1.66 -14.13 -22.94
N TYR A 73 2.05 -13.95 -24.21
CA TYR A 73 2.38 -12.63 -24.74
C TYR A 73 1.21 -11.65 -24.62
N VAL A 74 0.00 -12.08 -24.97
CA VAL A 74 -1.22 -11.25 -24.86
C VAL A 74 -1.51 -10.95 -23.39
N TRP A 75 -1.40 -11.94 -22.51
CA TRP A 75 -1.63 -11.75 -21.07
C TRP A 75 -0.62 -10.75 -20.47
N LEU A 76 0.67 -10.90 -20.76
CA LEU A 76 1.72 -9.99 -20.30
C LEU A 76 1.46 -8.58 -20.81
N THR A 77 1.17 -8.44 -22.11
CA THR A 77 0.86 -7.15 -22.74
C THR A 77 -0.33 -6.46 -22.09
N LYS A 78 -1.43 -7.19 -21.87
CA LYS A 78 -2.66 -6.66 -21.23
C LYS A 78 -2.40 -6.16 -19.80
N ASN A 79 -1.48 -6.80 -19.09
CA ASN A 79 -1.16 -6.51 -17.70
C ASN A 79 0.05 -5.59 -17.51
N ALA A 80 0.79 -5.26 -18.58
CA ALA A 80 2.06 -4.53 -18.52
C ALA A 80 1.93 -3.14 -17.89
N ASN A 81 0.87 -2.39 -18.22
CA ASN A 81 0.60 -1.07 -17.61
C ASN A 81 0.37 -1.16 -16.10
N LYS A 82 -0.40 -2.15 -15.66
CA LYS A 82 -0.66 -2.39 -14.24
C LYS A 82 0.63 -2.77 -13.51
N MET A 83 1.44 -3.66 -14.08
CA MET A 83 2.71 -4.07 -13.49
C MET A 83 3.71 -2.90 -13.43
N GLN A 84 3.90 -2.17 -14.53
CA GLN A 84 4.77 -0.98 -14.54
C GLN A 84 4.33 0.07 -13.51
N GLY A 85 3.02 0.31 -13.40
CA GLY A 85 2.46 1.22 -12.40
C GLY A 85 2.71 0.76 -10.96
N MET A 86 2.64 -0.55 -10.69
CA MET A 86 2.97 -1.12 -9.37
C MET A 86 4.45 -1.00 -9.03
N LEU A 87 5.34 -1.28 -10.00
CA LEU A 87 6.79 -1.13 -9.83
C LEU A 87 7.18 0.33 -9.51
N GLY A 88 6.47 1.30 -10.07
CA GLY A 88 6.74 2.73 -9.87
C GLY A 88 8.21 3.05 -10.18
N GLN A 89 8.90 3.70 -9.24
CA GLN A 89 10.32 4.06 -9.41
C GLN A 89 11.25 2.86 -9.59
N THR A 90 10.92 1.69 -9.01
CA THR A 90 11.74 0.48 -9.13
C THR A 90 11.70 -0.16 -10.52
N GLY A 91 10.69 0.21 -11.33
CA GLY A 91 10.54 -0.21 -12.73
C GLY A 91 11.07 0.82 -13.73
N LEU A 92 11.73 1.88 -13.26
CA LEU A 92 12.38 2.89 -14.09
C LEU A 92 13.87 2.62 -14.14
N MET A 93 14.46 2.72 -15.33
CA MET A 93 15.90 2.64 -15.49
C MET A 93 16.45 3.75 -16.39
N GLU A 94 17.75 3.95 -16.31
CA GLU A 94 18.49 4.70 -17.31
C GLU A 94 18.90 3.74 -18.42
N TYR A 95 18.24 3.82 -19.57
CA TYR A 95 18.58 3.01 -20.72
C TYR A 95 19.72 3.67 -21.51
N ILE A 96 20.81 2.95 -21.71
CA ILE A 96 21.94 3.41 -22.52
C ILE A 96 21.87 2.68 -23.86
N GLY A 97 21.73 3.44 -24.95
CA GLY A 97 21.67 2.89 -26.29
C GLY A 97 22.97 2.19 -26.70
N PRO A 98 22.93 1.38 -27.77
CA PRO A 98 24.12 0.72 -28.31
C PRO A 98 25.28 1.70 -28.52
N PHE A 99 26.50 1.28 -28.18
CA PHE A 99 27.71 2.11 -28.25
C PHE A 99 27.65 3.42 -27.44
N ARG A 100 26.74 3.52 -26.46
CA ARG A 100 26.54 4.70 -25.59
C ARG A 100 26.18 5.98 -26.34
N GLN A 101 25.59 5.86 -27.53
CA GLN A 101 25.27 7.03 -28.38
C GLN A 101 24.19 7.95 -27.80
N TYR A 102 23.29 7.40 -26.98
CA TYR A 102 22.26 8.17 -26.31
C TYR A 102 21.85 7.50 -24.99
N LYS A 103 21.27 8.30 -24.09
CA LYS A 103 20.77 7.88 -22.79
C LYS A 103 19.31 8.31 -22.65
N ILE A 104 18.44 7.37 -22.32
CA ILE A 104 17.03 7.63 -22.03
C ILE A 104 16.81 7.48 -20.53
N SER A 105 16.44 8.58 -19.87
CA SER A 105 16.05 8.56 -18.47
C SER A 105 14.59 8.13 -18.31
N ASN A 106 14.26 7.54 -17.15
CA ASN A 106 12.89 7.08 -16.83
C ASN A 106 12.33 6.04 -17.81
N TYR A 107 13.18 5.13 -18.28
CA TYR A 107 12.77 4.05 -19.16
C TYR A 107 11.89 3.03 -18.41
N ASN A 108 10.63 2.93 -18.81
CA ASN A 108 9.67 1.95 -18.28
C ASN A 108 10.05 0.54 -18.75
N ILE A 109 10.70 -0.24 -17.89
CA ILE A 109 11.33 -1.50 -18.31
C ILE A 109 10.32 -2.54 -18.78
N VAL A 110 9.18 -2.68 -18.11
CA VAL A 110 8.17 -3.69 -18.48
C VAL A 110 7.48 -3.32 -19.79
N LEU A 111 7.03 -2.06 -19.91
CA LEU A 111 6.29 -1.59 -21.08
C LEU A 111 7.12 -1.65 -22.36
N ASN A 112 8.41 -1.38 -22.26
CA ASN A 112 9.28 -1.33 -23.42
C ASN A 112 9.94 -2.67 -23.75
N THR A 113 10.05 -3.61 -22.79
CA THR A 113 10.64 -4.93 -23.05
C THR A 113 9.66 -5.89 -23.73
N ILE A 114 8.39 -5.93 -23.33
CA ILE A 114 7.42 -6.89 -23.89
C ILE A 114 7.31 -6.79 -25.44
N PRO A 115 7.20 -5.60 -26.06
CA PRO A 115 7.13 -5.50 -27.53
C PRO A 115 8.37 -6.01 -28.26
N LYS A 116 9.57 -5.92 -27.65
CA LYS A 116 10.84 -6.33 -28.28
C LYS A 116 10.89 -7.81 -28.66
N PHE A 117 10.13 -8.66 -27.96
CA PHE A 117 10.01 -10.08 -28.31
C PHE A 117 9.35 -10.30 -29.68
N ARG A 118 8.36 -9.47 -30.04
CA ARG A 118 7.71 -9.54 -31.34
C ARG A 118 8.59 -8.97 -32.44
N ASP A 119 9.33 -7.92 -32.13
CA ASP A 119 10.12 -7.17 -33.10
C ASP A 119 11.54 -7.76 -33.26
N SER A 120 11.85 -8.90 -32.63
CA SER A 120 13.16 -9.57 -32.67
C SER A 120 14.35 -8.68 -32.26
N THR A 121 14.09 -7.69 -31.40
CA THR A 121 15.10 -6.77 -30.85
C THR A 121 15.42 -7.04 -29.39
N ILE A 122 14.84 -8.10 -28.83
CA ILE A 122 15.03 -8.49 -27.44
C ILE A 122 16.48 -8.91 -27.18
N THR A 123 17.00 -8.48 -26.03
CA THR A 123 18.34 -8.87 -25.55
C THR A 123 18.24 -9.51 -24.17
N ASP A 124 19.26 -10.28 -23.79
CA ASP A 124 19.34 -10.87 -22.45
C ASP A 124 19.35 -9.79 -21.36
N PHE A 125 19.93 -8.62 -21.64
CA PHE A 125 19.86 -7.47 -20.76
C PHE A 125 18.43 -7.03 -20.49
N ASP A 126 17.57 -6.97 -21.52
CA ASP A 126 16.18 -6.56 -21.37
C ASP A 126 15.40 -7.54 -20.49
N VAL A 127 15.61 -8.84 -20.71
CA VAL A 127 14.94 -9.91 -19.97
C VAL A 127 15.38 -9.94 -18.51
N ASN A 128 16.69 -9.95 -18.27
CA ASN A 128 17.25 -9.94 -16.92
C ASN A 128 16.88 -8.66 -16.17
N SER A 129 16.85 -7.51 -16.84
CA SER A 129 16.45 -6.25 -16.23
C SER A 129 14.99 -6.27 -15.76
N VAL A 130 14.08 -6.85 -16.54
CA VAL A 130 12.68 -7.04 -16.11
C VAL A 130 12.61 -7.97 -14.91
N ASP A 131 13.27 -9.14 -14.97
CA ASP A 131 13.20 -10.11 -13.87
C ASP A 131 13.80 -9.55 -12.57
N ASP A 132 14.94 -8.86 -12.65
CA ASP A 132 15.57 -8.17 -11.52
C ASP A 132 14.65 -7.12 -10.91
N CYS A 133 13.95 -6.33 -11.73
CA CYS A 133 12.99 -5.34 -11.24
C CYS A 133 11.81 -6.00 -10.53
N LEU A 134 11.27 -7.09 -11.09
CA LEU A 134 10.19 -7.84 -10.49
C LEU A 134 10.62 -8.48 -9.16
N LEU A 135 11.79 -9.11 -9.11
CA LEU A 135 12.37 -9.70 -7.89
C LEU A 135 12.59 -8.67 -6.79
N ARG A 136 13.19 -7.52 -7.12
CA ARG A 136 13.37 -6.42 -6.16
C ARG A 136 12.04 -5.94 -5.61
N TYR A 137 11.04 -5.77 -6.47
CA TYR A 137 9.71 -5.33 -6.04
C TYR A 137 9.00 -6.38 -5.18
N ILE A 138 9.09 -7.67 -5.51
CA ILE A 138 8.60 -8.76 -4.68
C ILE A 138 9.20 -8.65 -3.28
N GLY A 139 10.52 -8.54 -3.16
CA GLY A 139 11.20 -8.42 -1.86
C GLY A 139 10.73 -7.20 -1.05
N ILE A 140 10.51 -6.06 -1.71
CA ILE A 140 9.94 -4.86 -1.07
C ILE A 140 8.53 -5.14 -0.54
N VAL A 141 7.64 -5.70 -1.37
CA VAL A 141 6.24 -5.93 -0.98
C VAL A 141 6.13 -7.03 0.09
N GLU A 142 6.94 -8.08 0.03
CA GLU A 142 7.04 -9.11 1.07
C GLU A 142 7.44 -8.52 2.42
N GLN A 143 8.48 -7.66 2.43
CA GLN A 143 8.91 -6.98 3.65
C GLN A 143 7.78 -6.11 4.21
N LEU A 144 7.16 -5.28 3.38
CA LEU A 144 6.04 -4.41 3.79
C LEU A 144 4.86 -5.22 4.32
N THR A 145 4.54 -6.35 3.68
CA THR A 145 3.47 -7.26 4.10
C THR A 145 3.78 -7.83 5.49
N LYS A 146 5.00 -8.31 5.71
CA LYS A 146 5.46 -8.85 7.00
C LYS A 146 5.43 -7.80 8.10
N GLU A 147 5.86 -6.59 7.81
CA GLU A 147 5.81 -5.46 8.74
C GLU A 147 4.36 -5.09 9.08
N ASN A 148 3.50 -4.97 8.09
CA ASN A 148 2.09 -4.64 8.29
C ASN A 148 1.34 -5.74 9.06
N PHE A 149 1.67 -7.02 8.84
CA PHE A 149 1.13 -8.13 9.62
C PHE A 149 1.48 -8.04 11.11
N LYS A 150 2.69 -7.58 11.46
CA LYS A 150 3.05 -7.31 12.87
C LYS A 150 2.21 -6.18 13.45
N GLN A 151 1.99 -5.12 12.66
CA GLN A 151 1.17 -3.97 13.06
C GLN A 151 -0.30 -4.35 13.30
N LEU A 152 -0.83 -5.30 12.53
CA LEU A 152 -2.18 -5.84 12.71
C LEU A 152 -2.41 -6.48 14.07
N LYS A 153 -1.38 -6.92 14.79
CA LYS A 153 -1.55 -7.55 16.11
C LYS A 153 -1.42 -6.56 17.27
N ASN A 154 -1.09 -5.30 17.00
CA ASN A 154 -0.79 -4.32 18.04
C ASN A 154 -1.93 -3.29 18.22
N PRO A 155 -2.70 -3.34 19.31
CA PRO A 155 -3.81 -2.43 19.55
C PRO A 155 -3.38 -0.96 19.75
N PHE A 156 -2.17 -0.69 20.20
CA PHE A 156 -1.64 0.68 20.27
C PHE A 156 -1.40 1.27 18.88
N ILE A 157 -1.00 0.43 17.91
CA ILE A 157 -0.86 0.85 16.52
C ILE A 157 -2.25 1.08 15.91
N TRP A 158 -3.25 0.28 16.27
CA TRP A 158 -4.63 0.54 15.86
C TRP A 158 -5.11 1.88 16.39
N LEU A 159 -4.87 2.18 17.66
CA LEU A 159 -5.22 3.47 18.26
C LEU A 159 -4.55 4.64 17.52
N LYS A 160 -3.23 4.52 17.26
CA LYS A 160 -2.47 5.50 16.47
C LYS A 160 -3.09 5.72 15.09
N GLN A 161 -3.39 4.63 14.38
CA GLN A 161 -3.97 4.71 13.04
C GLN A 161 -5.38 5.30 13.07
N GLY A 162 -6.20 4.93 14.06
CA GLY A 162 -7.54 5.46 14.24
C GLY A 162 -7.54 6.96 14.46
N PHE A 163 -6.67 7.46 15.34
CA PHE A 163 -6.51 8.91 15.54
C PHE A 163 -6.03 9.61 14.27
N LYS A 164 -5.06 9.02 13.56
CA LYS A 164 -4.62 9.57 12.28
C LYS A 164 -5.76 9.71 11.28
N GLU A 165 -6.65 8.72 11.18
CA GLU A 165 -7.83 8.81 10.31
C GLU A 165 -8.84 9.86 10.82
N PHE A 166 -9.11 9.91 12.12
CA PHE A 166 -10.00 10.91 12.72
C PHE A 166 -9.53 12.34 12.45
N PHE A 167 -8.26 12.64 12.70
CA PHE A 167 -7.68 13.95 12.41
C PHE A 167 -7.53 14.24 10.90
N SER A 168 -7.62 13.23 10.05
CA SER A 168 -7.62 13.40 8.59
C SER A 168 -8.99 13.79 8.03
N LEU A 169 -10.08 13.70 8.81
CA LEU A 169 -11.43 14.01 8.34
C LEU A 169 -11.58 15.39 7.67
N PRO A 170 -11.04 16.50 8.21
CA PRO A 170 -11.12 17.79 7.55
C PRO A 170 -10.45 17.80 6.16
N ILE A 171 -9.32 17.08 6.03
CA ILE A 171 -8.59 16.97 4.77
C ILE A 171 -9.43 16.19 3.74
N TYR A 172 -10.09 15.11 4.16
CA TYR A 172 -11.01 14.36 3.30
C TYR A 172 -12.21 15.19 2.87
N ILE A 173 -12.74 16.03 3.75
CA ILE A 173 -13.84 16.95 3.40
C ILE A 173 -13.38 17.92 2.31
N PHE A 174 -12.19 18.53 2.44
CA PHE A 174 -11.65 19.41 1.40
C PHE A 174 -11.42 18.68 0.07
N ASN A 175 -10.94 17.44 0.11
CA ASN A 175 -10.79 16.64 -1.09
C ASN A 175 -12.13 16.30 -1.74
N TRP A 176 -13.13 15.95 -0.94
CA TRP A 176 -14.47 15.63 -1.44
C TRP A 176 -15.14 16.84 -2.10
N PHE A 177 -14.92 18.04 -1.57
CA PHE A 177 -15.34 19.29 -2.21
C PHE A 177 -14.52 19.66 -3.45
N GLY A 178 -13.54 18.86 -3.85
CA GLY A 178 -12.68 19.12 -5.01
C GLY A 178 -11.68 20.26 -4.79
N ILE A 179 -11.51 20.73 -3.54
CA ILE A 179 -10.59 21.83 -3.20
C ILE A 179 -9.15 21.35 -3.31
N ILE A 180 -8.88 20.10 -2.94
CA ILE A 180 -7.55 19.48 -3.04
C ILE A 180 -7.59 18.11 -3.73
N PRO A 181 -6.63 17.80 -4.61
CA PRO A 181 -6.58 16.51 -5.30
C PRO A 181 -6.09 15.38 -4.37
N ASP A 182 -6.39 14.13 -4.72
CA ASP A 182 -6.01 12.94 -3.94
C ASP A 182 -4.49 12.84 -3.70
N SER A 183 -3.71 13.23 -4.69
CA SER A 183 -2.25 13.26 -4.59
C SER A 183 -1.75 14.20 -3.48
N THR A 184 -2.45 15.32 -3.26
CA THR A 184 -2.16 16.26 -2.17
C THR A 184 -2.57 15.69 -0.82
N VAL A 185 -3.73 15.04 -0.73
CA VAL A 185 -4.16 14.33 0.50
C VAL A 185 -3.12 13.30 0.93
N GLY A 186 -2.65 12.49 -0.03
CA GLY A 186 -1.60 11.50 0.21
C GLY A 186 -0.33 12.12 0.77
N LYS A 187 0.16 13.20 0.15
CA LYS A 187 1.36 13.94 0.59
C LYS A 187 1.22 14.50 2.01
N ILE A 188 0.05 15.07 2.35
CA ILE A 188 -0.20 15.60 3.69
C ILE A 188 -0.20 14.46 4.72
N LYS A 189 -0.93 13.38 4.45
CA LYS A 189 -1.03 12.23 5.37
C LYS A 189 0.29 11.49 5.56
N SER A 190 1.20 11.52 4.58
CA SER A 190 2.53 10.91 4.71
C SER A 190 3.55 11.83 5.38
N ASN A 191 3.26 13.12 5.52
CA ASN A 191 4.21 14.08 6.07
C ASN A 191 4.49 13.82 7.57
N LEU A 192 5.76 13.90 7.95
CA LEU A 192 6.21 13.81 9.33
C LEU A 192 5.50 14.82 10.24
N ILE A 193 5.34 16.08 9.80
CA ILE A 193 4.71 17.13 10.60
C ILE A 193 3.27 16.74 10.95
N PHE A 194 2.51 16.29 9.96
CA PHE A 194 1.14 15.83 10.17
C PHE A 194 1.09 14.61 11.10
N ASN A 195 1.96 13.62 10.90
CA ASN A 195 2.04 12.44 11.76
C ASN A 195 2.37 12.80 13.22
N THR A 196 3.26 13.77 13.44
CA THR A 196 3.61 14.23 14.80
C THR A 196 2.45 14.98 15.45
N LEU A 197 1.80 15.90 14.73
CA LEU A 197 0.65 16.65 15.24
C LEU A 197 -0.52 15.74 15.60
N THR A 198 -0.85 14.78 14.73
CA THR A 198 -1.89 13.78 15.00
C THR A 198 -1.52 12.87 16.18
N GLY A 199 -0.23 12.56 16.35
CA GLY A 199 0.27 11.82 17.52
C GLY A 199 0.10 12.60 18.84
N ILE A 200 0.49 13.87 18.86
CA ILE A 200 0.34 14.75 20.04
C ILE A 200 -1.15 14.96 20.34
N GLY A 201 -1.95 15.28 19.33
CA GLY A 201 -3.39 15.45 19.47
C GLY A 201 -4.06 14.20 20.02
N GLY A 202 -3.71 13.02 19.48
CA GLY A 202 -4.22 11.73 19.97
C GLY A 202 -3.84 11.44 21.42
N LEU A 203 -2.60 11.76 21.83
CA LEU A 203 -2.15 11.60 23.21
C LEU A 203 -2.92 12.52 24.17
N VAL A 204 -3.07 13.79 23.83
CA VAL A 204 -3.82 14.75 24.66
C VAL A 204 -5.27 14.30 24.79
N THR A 205 -5.93 13.96 23.68
CA THR A 205 -7.31 13.44 23.69
C THR A 205 -7.43 12.17 24.53
N PHE A 206 -6.46 11.25 24.43
CA PHE A 206 -6.43 10.02 25.22
C PHE A 206 -6.32 10.30 26.73
N VAL A 207 -5.37 11.13 27.14
CA VAL A 207 -5.18 11.49 28.56
C VAL A 207 -6.41 12.24 29.10
N SER A 208 -6.95 13.20 28.35
CA SER A 208 -8.17 13.91 28.74
C SER A 208 -9.36 12.96 28.92
N GLY A 209 -9.51 11.99 28.02
CA GLY A 209 -10.52 10.94 28.14
C GLY A 209 -10.34 10.08 29.39
N LEU A 210 -9.11 9.66 29.68
CA LEU A 210 -8.78 8.89 30.89
C LEU A 210 -9.09 9.66 32.17
N VAL A 211 -8.67 10.92 32.26
CA VAL A 211 -8.95 11.76 33.45
C VAL A 211 -10.45 11.87 33.67
N THR A 212 -11.22 12.07 32.60
CA THR A 212 -12.69 12.16 32.67
C THR A 212 -13.32 10.85 33.17
N ILE A 213 -12.84 9.70 32.69
CA ILE A 213 -13.30 8.39 33.15
C ILE A 213 -12.95 8.15 34.63
N ILE A 214 -11.72 8.49 35.05
CA ILE A 214 -11.24 8.29 36.42
C ILE A 214 -12.04 9.15 37.40
N GLN A 215 -12.26 10.43 37.09
CA GLN A 215 -13.05 11.32 37.92
C GLN A 215 -14.52 10.87 38.03
N GLY A 216 -15.06 10.22 37.00
CA GLY A 216 -16.41 9.66 36.98
C GLY A 216 -16.56 8.25 37.59
N LYS A 217 -15.51 7.66 38.17
CA LYS A 217 -15.45 6.24 38.56
C LYS A 217 -16.58 5.79 39.50
N GLU A 218 -16.88 6.57 40.54
CA GLU A 218 -17.92 6.19 41.52
C GLU A 218 -19.31 6.11 40.89
N GLN A 219 -19.57 6.98 39.93
CA GLN A 219 -20.82 6.96 39.18
C GLN A 219 -20.85 5.70 38.34
N THR A 220 -19.83 5.45 37.50
CA THR A 220 -19.77 4.27 36.63
C THR A 220 -20.03 2.95 37.37
N LEU A 221 -19.45 2.77 38.56
CA LEU A 221 -19.69 1.61 39.41
C LEU A 221 -21.15 1.49 39.87
N GLY A 222 -21.82 2.60 40.17
CA GLY A 222 -23.24 2.65 40.50
C GLY A 222 -24.15 2.22 39.34
N PHE A 223 -23.79 2.54 38.09
CA PHE A 223 -24.54 2.10 36.91
C PHE A 223 -24.42 0.59 36.67
N PHE A 224 -23.21 0.04 36.70
CA PHE A 224 -23.02 -1.41 36.54
C PHE A 224 -23.77 -2.19 37.62
N LYS A 225 -23.79 -1.69 38.86
CA LYS A 225 -24.61 -2.29 39.91
C LYS A 225 -26.10 -2.24 39.56
N LYS A 226 -26.64 -1.12 39.05
CA LYS A 226 -28.05 -1.02 38.63
C LYS A 226 -28.42 -1.82 37.37
N LEU A 227 -27.44 -2.18 36.54
CA LEU A 227 -27.68 -2.92 35.31
C LEU A 227 -27.67 -4.44 35.55
N PHE A 228 -26.92 -4.89 36.56
CA PHE A 228 -26.70 -6.30 36.88
C PHE A 228 -27.35 -6.74 38.21
N TYR A 229 -28.02 -5.83 38.92
CA TYR A 229 -28.84 -6.04 40.11
C TYR A 229 -30.10 -5.17 40.01
#